data_AF-A0A7G1IHK9-F1
#
_entry.id   AF-A0A7G1IHK9-F1
#
_cell.length_a   1.000
_cell.length_b   1.000
_cell.length_c   1.000
_cell.angle_alpha   90.00
_cell.angle_beta   90.00
_cell.angle_gamma   90.00
#
_symmetry.space_group_name_H-M   'P 1'
#
loop_
_entity.id
_entity.type
_entity.pdbx_description
1 polymer ?
#
loop_
_entity_poly.entity_id
_entity_poly.type
_entity_poly.pdbx_seq_one_letter_code
_entity_poly.pdbx_strand_id
1 'polypeptide(L)'
;MSGSESGDGHVITHVSDTARLTALHRATESSRPDALFSDPLAQRLAGQHGRTIVRHAPWTLRNGWWLVARTKIIDDTIARAIADGCDRVLNLAAGLDTRPYRLNLPSHLQWIEADLPQLLAEKPNCLPTRHRDAN
;
A
#
# COMPACT_ATOMS: atom_id res chain seq x y z
N MET A 1 8.43 -31.13 34.52
CA MET A 1 7.32 -30.87 33.58
C MET A 1 6.51 -29.72 34.12
N SER A 2 6.57 -28.56 33.47
CA SER A 2 5.62 -27.46 33.65
C SER A 2 5.62 -26.72 32.32
N GLY A 3 4.46 -26.68 31.69
CA GLY A 3 4.27 -26.43 30.26
C GLY A 3 4.62 -25.01 29.84
N SER A 4 5.30 -24.91 28.69
CA SER A 4 5.37 -23.71 27.88
C SER A 4 4.02 -23.49 27.20
N GLU A 5 3.25 -22.51 27.67
CA GLU A 5 2.12 -21.97 26.91
C GLU A 5 2.67 -21.19 25.71
N SER A 6 2.72 -21.86 24.57
CA SER A 6 2.90 -21.24 23.26
C SER A 6 1.67 -20.39 22.95
N GLY A 7 1.78 -19.08 23.23
CA GLY A 7 0.81 -18.09 22.82
C GLY A 7 0.65 -18.10 21.29
N ASP A 8 -0.56 -18.39 20.85
CA ASP A 8 -0.98 -18.36 19.46
C ASP A 8 -0.87 -16.92 18.93
N GLY A 9 0.29 -16.61 18.33
CA GLY A 9 0.65 -15.25 17.94
C GLY A 9 -0.12 -14.83 16.69
N HIS A 10 -1.27 -14.17 16.86
CA HIS A 10 -1.97 -13.53 15.76
C HIS A 10 -1.00 -12.65 14.95
N VAL A 11 -0.75 -13.03 13.70
CA VAL A 11 0.22 -12.37 12.80
C VAL A 11 -0.23 -10.98 12.36
N ILE A 12 -1.53 -10.69 12.49
CA ILE A 12 -2.17 -9.39 12.23
C ILE A 12 -2.89 -9.00 13.52
N THR A 13 -2.39 -7.98 14.20
CA THR A 13 -3.00 -7.45 15.42
C THR A 13 -3.51 -6.03 15.23
N HIS A 14 -3.02 -5.32 14.20
CA HIS A 14 -3.45 -3.97 13.86
C HIS A 14 -3.70 -3.77 12.36
N VAL A 15 -4.53 -2.78 12.02
CA VAL A 15 -4.82 -2.39 10.61
C VAL A 15 -3.53 -2.05 9.84
N SER A 16 -2.52 -1.54 10.55
CA SER A 16 -1.18 -1.27 10.03
C SER A 16 -0.44 -2.53 9.53
N ASP A 17 -0.74 -3.72 10.06
CA ASP A 17 -0.12 -4.97 9.62
C ASP A 17 -0.60 -5.36 8.23
N THR A 18 -1.92 -5.30 7.99
CA THR A 18 -2.50 -5.55 6.66
C THR A 18 -2.00 -4.55 5.63
N ALA A 19 -1.81 -3.28 6.02
CA ALA A 19 -1.26 -2.25 5.13
C ALA A 19 0.20 -2.56 4.74
N ARG A 20 1.02 -3.06 5.67
CA ARG A 20 2.42 -3.44 5.41
C ARG A 20 2.55 -4.74 4.61
N LEU A 21 1.65 -5.71 4.83
CA LEU A 21 1.53 -6.89 3.97
C LEU A 21 1.22 -6.47 2.53
N THR A 22 0.24 -5.58 2.35
CA THR A 22 -0.14 -5.05 1.04
C THR A 22 1.04 -4.34 0.38
N ALA A 23 1.76 -3.48 1.12
CA ALA A 23 2.96 -2.82 0.61
C ALA A 23 4.03 -3.83 0.18
N LEU A 24 4.26 -4.92 0.92
CA LEU A 24 5.25 -5.92 0.53
C LEU A 24 4.88 -6.65 -0.77
N HIS A 25 3.61 -6.98 -0.99
CA HIS A 25 3.20 -7.60 -2.25
C HIS A 25 3.38 -6.66 -3.43
N ARG A 26 3.10 -5.36 -3.26
CA ARG A 26 3.39 -4.35 -4.30
C ARG A 26 4.88 -4.21 -4.57
N ALA A 27 5.72 -4.26 -3.53
CA ALA A 27 7.17 -4.23 -3.68
C ALA A 27 7.69 -5.46 -4.44
N THR A 28 7.15 -6.64 -4.11
CA THR A 28 7.48 -7.90 -4.77
C THR A 28 7.11 -7.85 -6.25
N GLU A 29 5.90 -7.39 -6.57
CA GLU A 29 5.47 -7.19 -7.96
C GLU A 29 6.40 -6.21 -8.70
N SER A 30 6.71 -5.07 -8.08
CA SER A 30 7.55 -4.03 -8.68
C SER A 30 8.98 -4.49 -8.99
N SER A 31 9.46 -5.56 -8.33
CA SER A 31 10.79 -6.12 -8.55
C SER A 31 10.85 -7.10 -9.73
N ARG A 32 9.71 -7.49 -10.28
CA ARG A 32 9.64 -8.43 -11.39
C ARG A 32 10.03 -7.74 -12.71
N PRO A 33 10.69 -8.45 -13.63
CA PRO A 33 10.96 -7.93 -14.97
C PRO A 33 9.68 -7.76 -15.81
N ASP A 34 8.63 -8.52 -15.51
CA ASP A 34 7.32 -8.52 -16.17
C ASP A 34 6.22 -7.87 -15.31
N ALA A 35 6.60 -6.95 -14.41
CA ALA A 35 5.69 -6.32 -13.46
C ALA A 35 4.50 -5.64 -14.13
N LEU A 36 3.30 -5.86 -13.61
CA LEU A 36 2.06 -5.22 -14.07
C LEU A 36 2.00 -3.73 -13.69
N PHE A 37 2.72 -3.33 -12.65
CA PHE A 37 2.87 -1.95 -12.20
C PHE A 37 4.17 -1.79 -11.40
N SER A 38 4.60 -0.54 -11.21
CA SER A 38 5.75 -0.19 -10.37
C SER A 38 5.33 0.73 -9.23
N ASP A 39 5.71 0.35 -8.01
CA ASP A 39 5.55 1.11 -6.77
C ASP A 39 6.92 1.21 -6.06
N PRO A 40 7.75 2.21 -6.39
CA PRO A 40 9.10 2.34 -5.84
C PRO A 40 9.14 2.60 -4.34
N LEU A 41 8.02 3.04 -3.75
CA LEU A 41 7.91 3.40 -2.34
C LEU A 41 7.46 2.20 -1.48
N ALA A 42 6.89 1.17 -2.10
CA ALA A 42 6.35 -0.01 -1.45
C ALA A 42 7.36 -0.72 -0.53
N GLN A 43 8.61 -0.90 -1.00
CA GLN A 43 9.63 -1.62 -0.24
C GLN A 43 9.98 -0.90 1.07
N ARG A 44 10.06 0.43 1.02
CA ARG A 44 10.33 1.27 2.20
C ARG A 44 9.16 1.21 3.19
N LEU A 45 7.93 1.29 2.69
CA LEU A 45 6.71 1.27 3.52
C LEU A 45 6.45 -0.10 4.17
N ALA A 46 6.70 -1.18 3.44
CA ALA A 46 6.61 -2.54 3.98
C ALA A 46 7.57 -2.74 5.16
N GLY A 47 8.82 -2.29 4.99
CA GLY A 47 9.86 -2.41 6.00
C GLY A 47 10.13 -3.87 6.41
N GLN A 48 10.84 -4.04 7.53
CA GLN A 48 11.11 -5.38 8.06
C GLN A 48 9.82 -6.05 8.57
N HIS A 49 8.91 -5.27 9.12
CA HIS A 49 7.66 -5.78 9.70
C HIS A 49 6.76 -6.44 8.65
N GLY A 50 6.56 -5.81 7.49
CA GLY A 50 5.79 -6.40 6.39
C GLY A 50 6.39 -7.73 5.91
N ARG A 51 7.73 -7.85 5.90
CA ARG A 51 8.44 -9.09 5.56
C ARG A 51 8.19 -10.20 6.57
N THR A 52 8.20 -9.87 7.86
CA THR A 52 7.86 -10.81 8.93
C THR A 52 6.41 -11.27 8.78
N ILE A 53 5.46 -10.36 8.61
CA ILE A 53 4.03 -10.68 8.44
C ILE A 53 3.83 -11.67 7.29
N VAL A 54 4.32 -11.36 6.09
CA VAL A 54 4.15 -12.27 4.93
C VAL A 54 4.85 -13.60 5.16
N ARG A 55 6.03 -13.64 5.80
CA ARG A 55 6.72 -14.91 6.09
C ARG A 55 5.88 -15.85 6.94
N HIS A 56 5.12 -15.32 7.89
CA HIS A 56 4.30 -16.09 8.84
C HIS A 56 2.82 -16.19 8.43
N ALA A 57 2.40 -15.53 7.35
CA ALA A 57 1.02 -15.58 6.89
C ALA A 57 0.64 -16.94 6.28
N PRO A 58 -0.64 -17.34 6.31
CA PRO A 58 -1.15 -18.46 5.54
C PRO A 58 -0.84 -18.34 4.04
N TRP A 59 -0.70 -19.47 3.34
CA TRP A 59 -0.30 -19.52 1.93
C TRP A 59 -1.19 -18.65 1.01
N THR A 60 -2.50 -18.60 1.29
CA THR A 60 -3.48 -17.80 0.54
C THR A 60 -3.20 -16.30 0.58
N LEU A 61 -2.68 -15.80 1.71
CA LEU A 61 -2.23 -14.41 1.83
C LEU A 61 -0.83 -14.23 1.25
N ARG A 62 0.04 -15.23 1.41
CA ARG A 62 1.43 -15.20 0.89
C ARG A 62 1.55 -15.16 -0.63
N ASN A 63 0.62 -15.77 -1.37
CA ASN A 63 0.69 -15.74 -2.83
C ASN A 63 0.41 -14.34 -3.41
N GLY A 64 -0.38 -13.50 -2.70
CA GLY A 64 -0.61 -12.09 -3.00
C GLY A 64 -1.16 -11.74 -4.39
N TRP A 65 -1.49 -12.70 -5.25
CA TRP A 65 -1.85 -12.42 -6.66
C TRP A 65 -3.09 -11.53 -6.77
N TRP A 66 -4.04 -11.71 -5.86
CA TRP A 66 -5.27 -10.91 -5.81
C TRP A 66 -4.99 -9.46 -5.38
N LEU A 67 -3.96 -9.22 -4.57
CA LEU A 67 -3.51 -7.86 -4.21
C LEU A 67 -2.85 -7.16 -5.38
N VAL A 68 -2.06 -7.91 -6.16
CA VAL A 68 -1.46 -7.43 -7.41
C VAL A 68 -2.55 -7.05 -8.41
N ALA A 69 -3.48 -7.98 -8.68
CA ALA A 69 -4.61 -7.73 -9.57
C ALA A 69 -5.46 -6.53 -9.10
N ARG A 70 -5.80 -6.48 -7.80
CA ARG A 70 -6.51 -5.36 -7.19
C ARG A 70 -5.79 -4.03 -7.41
N THR A 71 -4.46 -4.01 -7.25
CA THR A 71 -3.67 -2.78 -7.43
C THR A 71 -3.77 -2.29 -8.88
N LYS A 72 -3.54 -3.18 -9.85
CA LYS A 72 -3.60 -2.87 -11.28
C LYS A 72 -4.98 -2.40 -11.73
N ILE A 73 -6.03 -3.11 -11.32
CA ILE A 73 -7.42 -2.78 -11.69
C ILE A 73 -7.80 -1.39 -11.17
N ILE A 74 -7.44 -1.06 -9.93
CA ILE A 74 -7.75 0.25 -9.34
C ILE A 74 -6.93 1.35 -10.02
N ASP A 75 -5.64 1.11 -10.31
CA ASP A 75 -4.80 2.08 -11.03
C ASP A 75 -5.38 2.40 -12.41
N ASP A 76 -5.74 1.38 -13.18
CA ASP A 76 -6.34 1.56 -14.50
C ASP A 76 -7.69 2.29 -14.42
N THR A 77 -8.47 2.01 -13.38
CA THR A 77 -9.78 2.66 -13.17
C THR A 77 -9.62 4.13 -12.84
N ILE A 78 -8.64 4.48 -12.00
CA ILE A 78 -8.32 5.87 -11.66
C ILE A 78 -7.79 6.60 -12.89
N ALA A 79 -6.86 5.99 -13.65
CA ALA A 79 -6.32 6.58 -14.87
C ALA A 79 -7.42 6.87 -15.91
N ARG A 80 -8.36 5.93 -16.10
CA ARG A 80 -9.53 6.14 -16.97
C ARG A 80 -10.43 7.27 -16.46
N ALA A 81 -10.80 7.26 -15.19
CA ALA A 81 -11.67 8.30 -14.63
C ALA A 81 -11.04 9.70 -14.78
N ILE A 82 -9.74 9.83 -14.57
CA ILE A 82 -9.01 11.09 -14.77
C ILE A 82 -9.02 11.50 -16.25
N ALA A 83 -8.77 10.57 -17.16
CA ALA A 83 -8.84 10.83 -18.60
C ALA A 83 -10.25 11.28 -19.05
N ASP A 84 -11.29 10.79 -18.37
CA ASP A 84 -12.70 11.17 -18.59
C ASP A 84 -13.10 12.49 -17.89
N GLY A 85 -12.14 13.20 -17.28
CA GLY A 85 -12.35 14.52 -16.69
C GLY A 85 -12.62 14.55 -15.18
N CYS A 86 -12.41 13.43 -14.47
CA CYS A 86 -12.45 13.43 -13.01
C CYS A 86 -11.32 14.29 -12.43
N ASP A 87 -11.68 15.28 -11.61
CA ASP A 87 -10.76 16.25 -11.02
C ASP A 87 -10.45 15.97 -9.53
N ARG A 88 -11.12 14.99 -8.90
CA ARG A 88 -10.91 14.64 -7.49
C ARG A 88 -10.98 13.13 -7.22
N VAL A 89 -10.08 12.66 -6.36
CA VAL A 89 -10.06 11.29 -5.83
C VAL A 89 -10.14 11.32 -4.30
N LEU A 90 -11.13 10.63 -3.73
CA LEU A 90 -11.24 10.36 -2.31
C LEU A 90 -10.79 8.93 -2.02
N ASN A 91 -9.60 8.78 -1.41
CA ASN A 91 -9.03 7.49 -1.05
C ASN A 91 -9.37 7.15 0.41
N LEU A 92 -10.35 6.26 0.60
CA LEU A 92 -10.81 5.82 1.90
C LEU A 92 -9.98 4.65 2.42
N ALA A 93 -9.62 4.68 3.71
CA ALA A 93 -8.68 3.73 4.31
C ALA A 93 -7.37 3.66 3.50
N ALA A 94 -6.82 4.84 3.18
CA ALA A 94 -5.68 5.02 2.30
C ALA A 94 -4.43 4.27 2.76
N GLY A 95 -4.26 4.02 4.06
CA GLY A 95 -3.18 3.27 4.67
C GLY A 95 -1.82 3.65 4.09
N LEU A 96 -1.09 2.65 3.59
CA LEU A 96 0.21 2.82 2.94
C LEU A 96 0.10 2.87 1.40
N ASP A 97 -1.00 3.37 0.85
CA ASP A 97 -1.19 3.58 -0.59
C ASP A 97 -0.26 4.69 -1.11
N THR A 98 0.41 4.46 -2.22
CA THR A 98 1.40 5.38 -2.80
C THR A 98 0.93 5.99 -4.12
N ARG A 99 -0.30 5.72 -4.57
CA ARG A 99 -0.84 6.26 -5.82
C ARG A 99 -0.64 7.77 -6.00
N PRO A 100 -0.85 8.64 -4.98
CA PRO A 100 -0.61 10.08 -5.12
C PRO A 100 0.83 10.47 -5.44
N TYR A 101 1.77 9.55 -5.25
CA TYR A 101 3.21 9.76 -5.33
C TYR A 101 3.84 9.04 -6.54
N ARG A 102 3.16 8.01 -7.08
CA ARG A 102 3.70 7.19 -8.18
C ARG A 102 2.89 7.27 -9.48
N LEU A 103 1.62 7.64 -9.42
CA LEU A 103 0.81 7.82 -10.63
C LEU A 103 1.15 9.17 -11.26
N ASN A 104 1.11 9.24 -12.59
CA ASN A 104 1.22 10.50 -13.32
C ASN A 104 -0.11 11.24 -13.25
N LEU A 105 -0.27 12.08 -12.22
CA LEU A 105 -1.52 12.79 -11.94
C LEU A 105 -1.45 14.24 -12.46
N PRO A 106 -2.54 14.77 -13.05
CA PRO A 106 -2.61 16.19 -13.42
C PRO A 106 -2.40 17.09 -12.19
N SER A 107 -1.76 18.24 -12.38
CA SER A 107 -1.47 19.19 -11.27
C SER A 107 -2.72 19.74 -10.58
N HIS A 108 -3.83 19.85 -11.31
CA HIS A 108 -5.11 20.32 -10.78
C HIS A 108 -5.91 19.22 -10.04
N LEU A 109 -5.51 17.95 -10.14
CA LEU A 109 -6.22 16.84 -9.52
C LEU A 109 -6.11 16.92 -8.00
N GLN A 110 -7.24 16.96 -7.30
CA GLN A 110 -7.25 16.89 -5.84
C GLN A 110 -7.28 15.43 -5.36
N TRP A 111 -6.23 15.02 -4.67
CA TRP A 111 -6.19 13.72 -3.99
C TRP A 111 -6.37 13.89 -2.49
N ILE A 112 -7.48 13.37 -1.97
CA ILE A 112 -7.86 13.43 -0.57
C ILE A 112 -7.73 12.03 0.02
N GLU A 113 -7.00 11.90 1.13
CA GLU A 113 -6.86 10.65 1.86
C GLU A 113 -7.62 10.72 3.18
N ALA A 114 -8.41 9.69 3.48
CA ALA A 114 -9.10 9.54 4.74
C ALA A 114 -8.70 8.22 5.38
N ASP A 115 -8.19 8.27 6.61
CA ASP A 115 -7.80 7.10 7.40
C ASP A 115 -7.82 7.44 8.90
N LEU A 116 -7.52 6.46 9.73
CA LEU A 116 -7.29 6.62 11.16
C LEU A 116 -6.11 7.58 11.40
N PRO A 117 -6.18 8.44 12.45
CA PRO A 117 -5.17 9.47 12.71
C PRO A 117 -3.73 8.93 12.77
N GLN A 118 -3.55 7.74 13.35
CA GLN A 118 -2.24 7.11 13.45
C GLN A 118 -1.63 6.80 12.08
N LEU A 119 -2.42 6.27 11.13
CA LEU A 119 -1.94 5.93 9.79
C LEU A 119 -1.61 7.18 8.98
N LEU A 120 -2.42 8.24 9.12
CA LEU A 120 -2.17 9.53 8.49
C LEU A 120 -0.89 10.20 9.03
N ALA A 121 -0.55 9.98 10.30
CA ALA A 121 0.69 10.50 10.91
C ALA A 121 1.93 9.68 10.52
N GLU A 122 1.81 8.35 10.40
CA GLU A 122 2.94 7.46 10.08
C GLU A 122 3.42 7.56 8.63
N LYS A 123 2.48 7.63 7.68
CA LYS A 123 2.77 7.55 6.25
C LYS A 123 3.71 8.66 5.74
N PRO A 124 3.52 9.96 6.05
CA PRO A 124 4.42 11.02 5.59
C PRO A 124 5.87 10.83 6.04
N ASN A 125 6.11 10.28 7.24
CA ASN A 125 7.46 10.04 7.76
C ASN A 125 8.22 8.96 6.96
N CYS A 126 7.47 8.08 6.30
CA CYS A 126 8.01 6.99 5.49
C CYS A 126 8.13 7.34 4.01
N LEU A 127 7.60 8.49 3.58
CA LEU A 127 7.57 8.91 2.18
C LEU A 127 8.47 10.12 1.95
N PRO A 128 9.01 10.31 0.73
CA PRO A 128 9.61 11.58 0.36
C PRO A 128 8.56 12.70 0.46
N THR A 129 9.02 13.92 0.74
CA THR A 129 8.17 15.11 0.76
C THR A 129 7.41 15.19 -0.57
N ARG A 130 6.10 15.35 -0.50
CA ARG A 130 5.28 15.53 -1.69
C ARG A 130 5.73 16.84 -2.36
N HIS A 131 6.28 16.77 -3.56
CA HIS A 131 6.45 17.96 -4.39
C HIS A 131 5.04 18.47 -4.73
N ARG A 132 4.57 19.42 -3.93
CA ARG A 132 3.47 20.30 -4.32
C ARG A 132 4.14 21.33 -5.22
N ASP A 133 4.25 21.03 -6.49
CA ASP A 133 4.55 22.09 -7.44
C ASP A 133 3.36 23.05 -7.38
N ALA A 134 3.65 24.23 -6.87
CA ALA A 134 2.71 25.32 -6.70
C ALA A 134 2.19 25.74 -8.08
N ASN A 135 0.88 25.83 -8.20
CA ASN A 135 0.19 26.79 -9.05
C ASN A 135 -1.21 27.05 -8.50
#